data_AF-A0A9D1QB21-F1
#
_entry.id   AF-A0A9D1QB21-F1
#
_cell.length_a   1.000
_cell.length_b   1.000
_cell.length_c   1.000
_cell.angle_alpha   90.00
_cell.angle_beta   90.00
_cell.angle_gamma   90.00
#
_symmetry.space_group_name_H-M   'P 1'
#
loop_
_entity.id
_entity.type
_entity.pdbx_description
1 polymer ?
#
loop_
_entity_poly.entity_id
_entity_poly.type
_entity_poly.pdbx_seq_one_letter_code
_entity_poly.pdbx_strand_id
1 'polypeptide(L)' 'MSKFVPKKNDEKDNITLRVSLQTLELIDRKAAQYNLSRNQFLNQCIQYALANMDDTPPEP' A
#
# COMPACT_ATOMS: atom_id res chain seq x y z
N MET A 1 26.87 26.98 0.28
CA MET A 1 26.98 25.63 0.91
C MET A 1 25.58 25.16 1.25
N SER A 2 25.14 24.03 0.71
CA SER A 2 23.83 23.46 1.00
C SER A 2 23.83 22.91 2.42
N LYS A 3 22.92 23.41 3.27
CA LYS A 3 22.77 22.92 4.65
C LYS A 3 21.90 21.65 4.63
N PHE A 4 22.35 20.60 5.29
CA PHE A 4 21.51 19.43 5.56
C PHE A 4 20.42 19.83 6.58
N VAL A 5 19.16 19.65 6.20
CA VAL A 5 18.02 19.82 7.09
C VAL A 5 17.39 18.44 7.29
N PRO A 6 17.48 17.84 8.49
CA PRO A 6 16.84 16.55 8.75
C PRO A 6 15.32 16.71 8.61
N LYS A 7 14.73 15.95 7.68
CA LYS A 7 13.28 15.81 7.56
C LYS A 7 12.83 14.65 8.43
N LYS A 8 11.62 14.75 8.99
CA LYS A 8 10.98 13.62 9.66
C LYS A 8 10.90 12.48 8.64
N ASN A 9 11.46 11.31 8.99
CA ASN A 9 11.36 10.12 8.14
C ASN A 9 9.87 9.82 7.89
N ASP A 10 9.54 9.18 6.77
CA ASP A 10 8.20 8.63 6.53
C ASP A 10 7.90 7.57 7.61
N GLU A 11 7.40 8.01 8.76
CA GLU A 11 6.92 7.15 9.83
C GLU A 11 5.78 6.32 9.26
N LYS A 12 6.00 5.02 9.14
CA LYS A 12 4.98 4.07 8.74
C LYS A 12 4.34 3.50 9.99
N ASP A 13 3.09 3.85 10.22
CA ASP A 13 2.31 3.25 11.30
C ASP A 13 2.01 1.79 10.97
N ASN A 14 2.18 0.91 11.96
CA ASN A 14 1.75 -0.47 11.85
C ASN A 14 0.24 -0.54 12.10
N ILE A 15 -0.50 -1.14 11.16
CA ILE A 15 -1.94 -1.34 11.28
C ILE A 15 -2.28 -2.82 11.18
N THR A 16 -3.37 -3.23 11.84
CA THR A 16 -3.96 -4.57 11.69
C THR A 16 -5.19 -4.48 10.79
N LEU A 17 -5.24 -5.31 9.74
CA LEU A 17 -6.34 -5.39 8.79
C LEU A 17 -6.94 -6.80 8.79
N ARG A 18 -8.28 -6.92 8.73
CA ARG A 18 -8.97 -8.21 8.54
C ARG A 18 -9.29 -8.39 7.06
N VAL A 19 -8.91 -9.54 6.50
CA VAL A 19 -9.21 -9.97 5.13
C VAL A 19 -9.57 -11.46 5.13
N SER A 20 -10.22 -11.93 4.05
CA SER A 20 -10.46 -13.37 3.88
C SER A 20 -9.14 -14.13 3.71
N LEU A 21 -9.12 -15.42 4.08
CA LEU A 21 -7.95 -16.29 3.90
C LEU A 21 -7.54 -16.38 2.43
N GLN A 22 -8.50 -16.53 1.52
CA GLN A 22 -8.25 -16.60 0.08
C GLN A 22 -7.59 -15.33 -0.45
N THR A 23 -8.03 -14.17 0.02
CA THR A 23 -7.41 -12.88 -0.33
C THR A 23 -5.97 -12.81 0.20
N LEU A 24 -5.74 -13.26 1.44
CA LEU A 24 -4.41 -13.27 2.04
C LEU A 24 -3.42 -14.16 1.26
N GLU A 25 -3.84 -15.36 0.87
CA GLU A 25 -3.02 -16.28 0.06
C GLU A 25 -2.70 -15.71 -1.32
N LEU A 26 -3.67 -15.03 -1.96
CA LEU A 26 -3.46 -14.36 -3.23
C LEU A 26 -2.42 -13.23 -3.09
N ILE A 27 -2.55 -12.42 -2.04
CA ILE A 27 -1.58 -11.35 -1.73
C ILE A 27 -0.19 -11.94 -1.57
N ASP A 28 -0.04 -13.00 -0.78
CA ASP A 28 1.26 -13.65 -0.53
C ASP A 28 1.90 -14.19 -1.79
N ARG A 29 1.12 -14.90 -2.62
CA ARG A 29 1.59 -15.44 -3.90
C ARG A 29 2.04 -14.32 -4.84
N LYS A 30 1.27 -13.23 -4.93
CA LYS A 30 1.61 -12.09 -5.79
C LYS A 30 2.83 -11.34 -5.28
N ALA A 31 2.93 -11.09 -3.97
CA ALA A 31 4.10 -10.45 -3.38
C ALA A 31 5.38 -11.28 -3.62
N ALA A 32 5.31 -12.60 -3.43
CA ALA A 32 6.42 -13.52 -3.68
C ALA A 32 6.86 -13.54 -5.15
N GLN A 33 5.91 -13.49 -6.10
CA GLN A 33 6.22 -13.43 -7.54
C GLN A 33 7.13 -12.25 -7.91
N TYR A 34 7.01 -11.13 -7.19
CA TYR A 34 7.81 -9.92 -7.40
C TYR A 34 8.93 -9.74 -6.36
N ASN A 35 9.17 -10.74 -5.50
CA ASN A 35 10.14 -10.69 -4.42
C ASN A 35 9.94 -9.49 -3.46
N LEU A 36 8.68 -9.18 -3.14
CA LEU A 36 8.27 -8.09 -2.25
C LEU A 36 7.76 -8.62 -0.93
N SER A 37 7.90 -7.82 0.14
CA SER A 37 7.17 -8.09 1.38
C SER A 37 5.67 -7.88 1.18
N ARG A 38 4.84 -8.61 1.95
CA ARG A 38 3.37 -8.43 1.97
C ARG A 38 2.98 -6.97 2.16
N ASN A 39 3.60 -6.28 3.13
CA ASN A 39 3.31 -4.87 3.41
C ASN A 39 3.71 -3.95 2.26
N GLN A 40 4.84 -4.20 1.60
CA GLN A 40 5.26 -3.39 0.46
C GLN A 40 4.31 -3.55 -0.72
N PHE A 41 3.92 -4.79 -1.02
CA PHE A 41 2.95 -5.07 -2.08
C PHE A 41 1.58 -4.46 -1.78
N LEU A 42 1.06 -4.63 -0.56
CA LEU A 42 -0.22 -4.03 -0.16
C LEU A 42 -0.22 -2.51 -0.25
N ASN A 43 0.84 -1.84 0.21
CA ASN A 43 0.94 -0.38 0.10
C ASN A 43 0.94 0.08 -1.36
N GLN A 44 1.62 -0.62 -2.27
CA GLN A 44 1.58 -0.30 -3.70
C GLN A 44 0.19 -0.50 -4.30
N CYS A 45 -0.51 -1.57 -3.92
CA CYS A 45 -1.88 -1.82 -4.36
C CYS A 45 -2.83 -0.71 -3.89
N ILE A 46 -2.72 -0.29 -2.62
CA ILE A 46 -3.53 0.80 -2.06
C ILE A 46 -3.23 2.12 -2.76
N GLN A 47 -1.96 2.47 -2.95
CA GLN A 47 -1.56 3.69 -3.65
C GLN A 47 -2.09 3.71 -5.09
N TYR A 48 -1.98 2.59 -5.80
CA TYR A 48 -2.51 2.47 -7.16
C TYR A 48 -4.03 2.65 -7.18
N ALA A 49 -4.75 1.96 -6.29
CA ALA A 49 -6.21 2.05 -6.23
C ALA A 49 -6.68 3.48 -5.94
N LEU A 50 -6.05 4.17 -4.97
CA LEU A 50 -6.40 5.57 -4.64
C LEU A 50 -6.09 6.54 -5.77
N ALA A 51 -4.97 6.36 -6.49
CA ALA A 51 -4.59 7.23 -7.60
C ALA A 51 -5.45 7.04 -8.86
N ASN A 52 -6.17 5.93 -8.96
CA ASN A 52 -7.02 5.59 -10.10
C ASN A 52 -8.49 5.40 -9.68
N MET A 53 -8.87 5.91 -8.51
CA MET A 53 -10.25 5.85 -8.06
C MET A 53 -11.07 6.86 -8.87
N ASP A 54 -12.26 6.47 -9.29
CA ASP A 54 -13.19 7.41 -9.90
C ASP A 54 -13.77 8.30 -8.80
N ASP A 55 -13.43 9.58 -8.83
CA ASP A 55 -13.92 10.59 -7.90
C ASP A 55 -15.32 11.10 -8.29
N THR A 56 -15.90 10.60 -9.40
CA THR A 56 -17.28 10.94 -9.73
C THR A 56 -18.23 10.34 -8.69
N PRO A 57 -19.11 11.16 -8.08
CA PRO A 57 -20.13 10.65 -7.19
C PRO A 57 -21.00 9.64 -7.96
N PRO A 58 -21.36 8.49 -7.36
CA PRO A 58 -22.28 7.57 -8.01
C PRO A 58 -23.58 8.29 -8.34
N GLU A 59 -24.05 8.14 -9.57
CA GLU A 59 -25.36 8.66 -9.98
C GLU A 59 -26.45 8.06 -9.06
N PRO A 60 -27.41 8.89 -8.61
CA PRO A 60 -28.42 8.49 -7.61
C PRO A 60 -29.41 7.42 -8.10
#